data_AF-A0A7V9KMW3-F1
#
_entry.id   AF-A0A7V9KMW3-F1
#
_cell.length_a   1.000
_cell.length_b   1.000
_cell.length_c   1.000
_cell.angle_alpha   90.00
_cell.angle_beta   90.00
_cell.angle_gamma   90.00
#
_symmetry.space_group_name_H-M   'P 1'
#
loop_
_entity.id
_entity.type
_entity.pdbx_description
1 polymer ?
#
loop_
_entity_poly.entity_id
_entity_poly.type
_entity_poly.pdbx_seq_one_letter_code
_entity_poly.pdbx_strand_id
1 'polypeptide(L)'
;MKLAPKLFAFEEYTAMSDKAVADGMWRNDKRVFLPGMGWYNDWYLKMKAGFLSPHYQRDWAGKRPPIEIVCPNGDLWCIDRKSSNGDGWQVTGEWPNITCAPSIIAGDYHGFLRIGEFTPDLDGKTWPIPNITADYGPKP
;
A
#
# COMPACT_ATOMS: atom_id res chain seq x y z
N MET A 1 -6.76 -7.75 14.51
CA MET A 1 -7.22 -8.64 13.43
C MET A 1 -6.10 -8.73 12.43
N LYS A 2 -5.58 -9.92 12.15
CA LYS A 2 -4.55 -10.13 11.12
C LYS A 2 -5.23 -9.93 9.76
N LEU A 3 -5.21 -8.70 9.24
CA LEU A 3 -5.71 -8.40 7.90
C LEU A 3 -4.82 -9.18 6.94
N ALA A 4 -5.39 -10.15 6.21
CA ALA A 4 -4.62 -11.07 5.38
C ALA A 4 -3.81 -10.24 4.37
N PRO A 5 -2.46 -10.24 4.45
CA PRO A 5 -1.64 -9.45 3.53
C PRO A 5 -1.75 -10.09 2.14
N LYS A 6 -2.65 -9.54 1.30
CA LYS A 6 -2.77 -9.91 -0.10
C LYS A 6 -2.00 -8.89 -0.94
N LEU A 7 -0.99 -9.38 -1.66
CA LEU A 7 -0.29 -8.62 -2.69
C LEU A 7 -0.87 -9.01 -4.04
N PHE A 8 -1.48 -8.05 -4.71
CA PHE A 8 -2.02 -8.23 -6.05
C PHE A 8 -0.92 -8.00 -7.10
N ALA A 9 -0.99 -8.73 -8.20
CA ALA A 9 -0.37 -8.29 -9.43
C ALA A 9 -1.00 -6.98 -9.91
N PHE A 10 -0.28 -6.19 -10.71
CA PHE A 10 -0.81 -4.91 -11.19
C PHE A 10 -2.10 -5.07 -12.01
N GLU A 11 -2.22 -6.16 -12.77
CA GLU A 11 -3.41 -6.49 -13.55
C GLU A 11 -4.62 -6.80 -12.65
N GLU A 12 -4.43 -7.55 -11.56
CA GLU A 12 -5.49 -7.84 -10.59
C GLU A 12 -5.95 -6.57 -9.88
N TYR A 13 -5.01 -5.72 -9.47
CA TYR A 13 -5.31 -4.38 -8.94
C TYR A 13 -6.12 -3.56 -9.94
N THR A 14 -5.71 -3.53 -11.21
CA THR A 14 -6.37 -2.75 -12.26
C THR A 14 -7.78 -3.25 -12.50
N ALA A 15 -7.99 -4.57 -12.59
CA ALA A 15 -9.30 -5.17 -12.77
C ALA A 15 -10.25 -4.83 -11.61
N MET A 16 -9.76 -4.89 -10.36
CA MET A 16 -10.54 -4.53 -9.18
C MET A 16 -10.86 -3.02 -9.14
N SER A 17 -9.91 -2.19 -9.54
CA SER A 17 -10.09 -0.73 -9.64
C SER A 17 -11.10 -0.36 -10.74
N ASP A 18 -11.04 -1.01 -11.90
CA ASP A 18 -11.98 -0.79 -13.00
C ASP A 18 -13.39 -1.24 -12.65
N LYS A 19 -13.52 -2.38 -11.94
CA LYS A 19 -14.81 -2.82 -11.39
C LYS A 19 -15.38 -1.81 -10.40
N ALA A 20 -14.57 -1.32 -9.45
CA ALA A 20 -15.01 -0.30 -8.49
C ALA A 20 -15.55 0.95 -9.20
N VAL A 21 -14.88 1.40 -10.25
CA VAL A 21 -15.35 2.52 -11.08
C VAL A 21 -16.66 2.20 -11.79
N ALA A 22 -16.79 0.99 -12.36
CA ALA A 22 -18.03 0.55 -13.01
C ALA A 22 -19.21 0.52 -12.02
N ASP A 23 -18.95 0.25 -10.74
CA ASP A 23 -19.94 0.27 -9.66
C ASP A 23 -20.17 1.68 -9.06
N GLY A 24 -19.63 2.73 -9.69
CA GLY A 24 -19.83 4.12 -9.27
C GLY A 24 -18.93 4.58 -8.12
N MET A 25 -17.84 3.86 -7.84
CA MET A 25 -16.82 4.24 -6.86
C MET A 25 -15.61 4.90 -7.51
N TRP A 26 -14.68 5.38 -6.69
CA TRP A 26 -13.42 5.91 -7.19
C TRP A 26 -12.41 4.80 -7.44
N ARG A 27 -11.43 5.04 -8.32
CA ARG A 27 -10.22 4.21 -8.34
C ARG A 27 -9.58 4.28 -6.95
N ASN A 28 -9.21 3.12 -6.41
CA ASN A 28 -8.61 2.98 -5.09
C ASN A 28 -9.52 3.40 -3.94
N ASP A 29 -10.84 3.26 -4.12
CA ASP A 29 -11.80 3.53 -3.06
C ASP A 29 -11.42 2.74 -1.80
N LYS A 30 -11.34 3.43 -0.66
CA LYS A 30 -11.04 2.83 0.65
C LYS A 30 -12.09 1.81 1.11
N ARG A 31 -13.25 1.81 0.46
CA ARG A 31 -14.27 0.78 0.58
C ARG A 31 -14.03 -0.40 -0.37
N VAL A 32 -12.88 -0.51 -1.03
CA VAL A 32 -12.54 -1.66 -1.90
C VAL A 32 -11.15 -2.17 -1.55
N PHE A 33 -10.21 -1.23 -1.37
CA PHE A 33 -8.84 -1.52 -1.00
C PHE A 33 -8.71 -1.32 0.52
N LEU A 34 -8.69 -2.42 1.27
CA LEU A 34 -8.67 -2.41 2.72
C LEU A 34 -7.23 -2.32 3.28
N PRO A 35 -7.04 -1.84 4.52
CA PRO A 35 -5.71 -1.75 5.12
C PRO A 35 -4.93 -3.07 5.07
N GLY A 36 -3.65 -2.99 4.72
CA GLY A 36 -2.76 -4.15 4.56
C GLY A 36 -2.86 -4.84 3.20
N MET A 37 -3.82 -4.49 2.35
CA MET A 37 -3.78 -4.87 0.92
C MET A 37 -2.69 -4.07 0.22
N GLY A 38 -1.98 -4.70 -0.73
CA GLY A 38 -1.01 -4.02 -1.56
C GLY A 38 -0.94 -4.58 -2.97
N TRP A 39 -0.19 -3.91 -3.84
CA TRP A 39 0.03 -4.38 -5.21
C TRP A 39 1.39 -3.93 -5.73
N TYR A 40 1.92 -4.69 -6.69
CA TYR A 40 3.02 -4.22 -7.53
C TYR A 40 2.53 -3.10 -8.44
N ASN A 41 3.25 -1.98 -8.49
CA ASN A 41 2.87 -0.80 -9.26
C ASN A 41 4.01 -0.34 -10.20
N ASP A 42 4.04 -0.96 -11.39
CA ASP A 42 5.01 -0.70 -12.46
C ASP A 42 4.97 0.73 -13.00
N TRP A 43 3.88 1.47 -12.76
CA TRP A 43 3.78 2.87 -13.17
C TRP A 43 4.92 3.71 -12.59
N TYR A 44 5.38 3.39 -11.38
CA TYR A 44 6.50 4.05 -10.74
C TYR A 44 7.83 3.86 -11.48
N LEU A 45 7.99 2.79 -12.26
CA LEU A 45 9.20 2.57 -13.08
C LEU A 45 9.29 3.56 -14.25
N LYS A 46 8.16 4.16 -14.64
CA LYS A 46 8.07 5.16 -15.72
C LYS A 46 8.22 6.59 -15.21
N MET A 47 8.30 6.78 -13.89
CA MET A 47 8.48 8.10 -13.28
C MET A 47 9.88 8.66 -13.52
N LYS A 48 10.02 9.98 -13.37
CA LYS A 48 11.32 10.67 -13.47
C LYS A 48 12.33 10.07 -12.48
N ALA A 49 13.61 10.13 -12.86
CA ALA A 49 14.71 9.78 -11.97
C ALA A 49 14.59 10.51 -10.63
N GLY A 50 14.76 9.77 -9.52
CA GLY A 50 14.63 10.29 -8.16
C GLY A 50 13.24 10.14 -7.52
N PHE A 51 12.26 9.53 -8.20
CA PHE A 51 10.97 9.22 -7.58
C PHE A 51 11.06 8.02 -6.61
N LEU A 52 11.82 7.00 -7.00
CA LEU A 52 12.08 5.80 -6.19
C LEU A 52 13.29 6.01 -5.28
N SER A 53 13.23 5.41 -4.10
CA SER A 53 14.26 5.50 -3.07
C SER A 53 15.61 4.96 -3.56
N PRO A 54 16.74 5.53 -3.10
CA PRO A 54 18.07 4.94 -3.33
C PRO A 54 18.15 3.48 -2.87
N HIS A 55 17.45 3.13 -1.78
CA HIS A 55 17.33 1.77 -1.29
C HIS A 55 16.71 0.82 -2.34
N TYR A 56 15.55 1.20 -2.90
CA TYR A 56 14.93 0.43 -3.98
C TYR A 56 15.86 0.30 -5.19
N GLN A 57 16.48 1.40 -5.61
CA GLN A 57 17.36 1.40 -6.78
C GLN A 57 18.54 0.44 -6.62
N ARG A 58 19.13 0.38 -5.42
CA ARG A 58 20.26 -0.50 -5.11
C ARG A 58 19.84 -1.97 -5.01
N ASP A 59 18.75 -2.24 -4.28
CA ASP A 59 18.47 -3.60 -3.81
C ASP A 59 17.38 -4.31 -4.59
N TRP A 60 16.46 -3.57 -5.23
CA TRP A 60 15.22 -4.10 -5.79
C TRP A 60 14.99 -3.77 -7.27
N ALA A 61 15.66 -2.76 -7.82
CA ALA A 61 15.56 -2.43 -9.24
C ALA A 61 15.91 -3.65 -10.11
N GLY A 62 15.03 -3.97 -11.05
CA GLY A 62 15.15 -5.15 -11.92
C GLY A 62 14.76 -6.49 -11.29
N LYS A 63 14.46 -6.53 -9.97
CA LYS A 63 14.01 -7.76 -9.28
C LYS A 63 12.51 -7.85 -9.10
N ARG A 64 11.87 -6.71 -8.81
CA ARG A 64 10.41 -6.58 -8.69
C ARG A 64 9.99 -5.14 -8.98
N PRO A 65 8.72 -4.90 -9.32
CA PRO A 65 8.17 -3.55 -9.31
C PRO A 65 8.06 -2.97 -7.88
N PRO A 66 7.90 -1.64 -7.76
CA PRO A 66 7.59 -0.98 -6.50
C PRO A 66 6.27 -1.47 -5.91
N ILE A 67 6.16 -1.51 -4.58
CA ILE A 67 4.94 -1.96 -3.89
C ILE A 67 4.19 -0.76 -3.32
N GLU A 68 2.90 -0.70 -3.64
CA GLU A 68 1.95 0.21 -3.00
C GLU A 68 1.09 -0.57 -2.01
N ILE A 69 0.81 0.02 -0.86
CA ILE A 69 0.04 -0.61 0.22
C ILE A 69 -0.97 0.38 0.80
N VAL A 70 -2.11 -0.15 1.25
CA VAL A 70 -3.15 0.62 1.94
C VAL A 70 -2.83 0.71 3.43
N CYS A 71 -2.66 1.92 3.93
CA CYS A 71 -2.44 2.23 5.34
C CYS A 71 -3.72 2.05 6.18
N PRO A 72 -3.63 2.02 7.53
CA PRO A 72 -4.79 1.88 8.42
C PRO A 72 -5.90 2.92 8.21
N ASN A 73 -5.55 4.13 7.78
CA ASN A 73 -6.49 5.21 7.47
C ASN A 73 -7.14 5.10 6.07
N GLY A 74 -6.72 4.13 5.26
CA GLY A 74 -7.15 3.94 3.87
C GLY A 74 -6.32 4.70 2.84
N ASP A 75 -5.31 5.48 3.25
CA ASP A 75 -4.40 6.13 2.30
C ASP A 75 -3.44 5.14 1.66
N LEU A 76 -2.97 5.49 0.47
CA LEU A 76 -1.97 4.72 -0.24
C LEU A 76 -0.58 5.20 0.08
N TRP A 77 0.31 4.25 0.31
CA TRP A 77 1.72 4.50 0.53
C TRP A 77 2.57 3.55 -0.33
N CYS A 78 3.48 4.12 -1.10
CA CYS A 78 4.46 3.35 -1.86
C CYS A 78 5.72 3.14 -1.03
N ILE A 79 5.97 1.88 -0.66
CA ILE A 79 7.06 1.45 0.24
C ILE A 79 8.43 1.83 -0.33
N ASP A 80 8.55 1.80 -1.65
CA ASP A 80 9.80 1.94 -2.36
C ASP A 80 10.08 3.38 -2.84
N ARG A 81 9.16 4.31 -2.60
CA ARG A 81 9.28 5.72 -3.00
C ARG A 81 10.22 6.49 -2.07
N LYS A 82 10.85 7.56 -2.59
CA LYS A 82 11.44 8.59 -1.71
C LYS A 82 10.36 9.19 -0.80
N SER A 83 10.73 9.46 0.44
CA SER A 83 9.90 10.26 1.34
C SER A 83 9.97 11.74 0.94
N SER A 84 8.96 12.53 1.31
CA SER A 84 8.99 14.00 1.16
C SER A 84 10.09 14.66 2.00
N ASN A 85 10.61 13.97 3.01
CA ASN A 85 11.63 14.48 3.93
C ASN A 85 12.96 13.70 3.88
N GLY A 86 13.21 12.89 2.85
CA GLY A 86 14.48 12.16 2.75
C GLY A 86 14.48 11.05 1.71
N ASP A 87 15.36 10.07 1.93
CA ASP A 87 15.58 8.99 0.98
C ASP A 87 14.52 7.88 1.00
N GLY A 88 13.51 8.00 1.85
CA GLY A 88 12.46 7.00 2.02
C GLY A 88 12.77 6.05 3.17
N TRP A 89 12.43 4.79 2.99
CA TRP A 89 12.53 3.77 4.03
C TRP A 89 13.61 2.74 3.68
N GLN A 90 14.29 2.26 4.70
CA GLN A 90 14.97 0.97 4.65
C GLN A 90 13.90 -0.11 4.66
N VAL A 91 14.01 -1.06 3.72
CA VAL A 91 13.02 -2.11 3.51
C VAL A 91 13.73 -3.45 3.65
N THR A 92 13.35 -4.24 4.65
CA THR A 92 13.90 -5.58 4.85
C THR A 92 12.83 -6.65 4.72
N GLY A 93 13.26 -7.85 4.34
CA GLY A 93 12.36 -8.97 4.05
C GLY A 93 11.71 -8.87 2.67
N GLU A 94 10.87 -9.85 2.38
CA GLU A 94 10.04 -9.94 1.19
C GLU A 94 8.58 -10.05 1.61
N TRP A 95 7.66 -9.73 0.70
CA TRP A 95 6.24 -9.91 0.97
C TRP A 95 5.93 -11.38 1.31
N PRO A 96 5.06 -11.68 2.29
CA PRO A 96 4.28 -10.74 3.12
C PRO A 96 5.01 -10.20 4.35
N ASN A 97 6.27 -10.57 4.59
CA ASN A 97 6.99 -10.28 5.84
C ASN A 97 7.90 -9.04 5.73
N ILE A 98 7.46 -7.98 5.06
CA ILE A 98 8.24 -6.75 4.88
C ILE A 98 8.28 -5.93 6.18
N THR A 99 9.44 -5.37 6.50
CA THR A 99 9.62 -4.38 7.58
C THR A 99 10.20 -3.09 7.02
N CYS A 100 9.68 -1.95 7.48
CA CYS A 100 10.11 -0.62 7.04
C CYS A 100 10.53 0.26 8.23
N ALA A 101 11.63 0.98 8.05
CA ALA A 101 12.11 2.01 8.98
C ALA A 101 12.62 3.23 8.21
N PRO A 102 12.41 4.47 8.67
CA PRO A 102 11.79 4.89 9.93
C PRO A 102 10.26 4.75 9.93
N SER A 103 9.55 5.41 10.85
CA SER A 103 8.08 5.46 10.84
C SER A 103 7.54 6.06 9.54
N ILE A 104 6.29 5.77 9.24
CA ILE A 104 5.54 6.18 8.05
C ILE A 104 4.57 7.27 8.47
N ILE A 105 4.50 8.34 7.70
CA ILE A 105 3.41 9.32 7.76
C ILE A 105 2.70 9.29 6.41
N ALA A 106 1.45 8.84 6.41
CA ALA A 106 0.60 8.76 5.23
C ALA A 106 -0.75 9.40 5.58
N GLY A 107 -0.97 10.63 5.11
CA GLY A 107 -2.10 11.46 5.55
C GLY A 107 -2.11 11.65 7.06
N ASP A 108 -3.18 11.20 7.72
CA ASP A 108 -3.38 11.31 9.17
C ASP A 108 -2.85 10.10 9.97
N TYR A 109 -2.37 9.04 9.32
CA TYR A 109 -1.72 7.90 9.95
C TYR A 109 -0.23 8.13 10.16
N HIS A 110 0.25 7.86 11.39
CA HIS A 110 1.65 7.83 11.77
C HIS A 110 1.99 6.52 12.50
N GLY A 111 2.79 5.64 11.89
CA GLY A 111 3.13 4.35 12.50
C GLY A 111 4.26 3.60 11.83
N PHE A 112 4.33 2.28 11.99
CA PHE A 112 5.35 1.42 11.38
C PHE A 112 4.72 0.28 10.59
N LEU A 113 5.45 -0.27 9.63
CA LEU A 113 5.16 -1.56 9.01
C LEU A 113 6.23 -2.56 9.49
N ARG A 114 5.82 -3.63 10.18
CA ARG A 114 6.72 -4.64 10.74
C ARG A 114 6.21 -6.03 10.41
N ILE A 115 7.05 -6.80 9.72
CA ILE A 115 6.76 -8.20 9.34
C ILE A 115 5.38 -8.30 8.66
N GLY A 116 5.09 -7.36 7.76
CA GLY A 116 3.82 -7.31 7.02
C GLY A 116 2.64 -6.65 7.73
N GLU A 117 2.81 -6.23 8.99
CA GLU A 117 1.70 -5.69 9.78
C GLU A 117 1.94 -4.23 10.16
N PHE A 118 0.92 -3.40 9.95
CA PHE A 118 0.94 -2.02 10.45
C PHE A 118 0.78 -2.02 11.97
N THR A 119 1.57 -1.20 12.65
CA THR A 119 1.38 -0.95 14.08
C THR A 119 0.16 -0.07 14.32
N PRO A 120 -0.38 -0.02 15.55
CA PRO A 120 -1.25 1.07 15.95
C PRO A 120 -0.60 2.43 15.63
N ASP A 121 -1.46 3.40 15.33
CA ASP A 121 -1.05 4.79 15.16
C ASP A 121 -0.37 5.29 16.44
N LEU A 122 0.74 6.02 16.28
CA LEU A 122 1.54 6.51 17.39
C LEU A 122 0.85 7.63 18.18
N ASP A 123 -0.11 8.33 17.57
CA ASP A 123 -0.97 9.31 18.24
C ASP A 123 -2.25 8.65 18.81
N GLY A 124 -2.41 7.33 18.68
CA GLY A 124 -3.57 6.59 19.19
C GLY A 124 -4.84 6.72 18.34
N LYS A 125 -4.75 7.23 17.10
CA LYS A 125 -5.89 7.33 16.20
C LYS A 125 -6.36 5.94 15.76
N THR A 126 -7.66 5.84 15.47
CA THR A 126 -8.25 4.63 14.90
C THR A 126 -9.21 4.99 13.78
N TRP A 127 -9.28 4.14 12.78
CA TRP A 127 -10.16 4.32 11.63
C TRP A 127 -11.08 3.11 11.50
N PRO A 128 -12.39 3.32 11.31
CA PRO A 128 -13.30 2.22 11.05
C PRO A 128 -12.96 1.62 9.70
N ILE A 129 -12.63 0.33 9.69
CA ILE A 129 -12.58 -0.45 8.44
C ILE A 129 -14.02 -0.54 7.95
N PRO A 130 -14.33 -0.11 6.71
CA PRO A 130 -15.70 -0.20 6.22
C PRO A 130 -16.14 -1.67 6.28
N ASN A 131 -17.35 -1.91 6.79
CA ASN A 131 -17.93 -3.26 6.82
C ASN A 131 -18.55 -3.55 5.46
N ILE A 132 -17.72 -4.09 4.57
CA ILE A 132 -18.02 -4.40 3.18
C ILE A 132 -17.85 -5.90 3.06
N THR A 133 -18.91 -6.56 2.62
CA THR A 133 -18.93 -8.01 2.41
C THR A 133 -17.88 -8.40 1.37
N ALA A 134 -17.53 -9.69 1.35
CA ALA A 134 -16.42 -10.25 0.56
C ALA A 134 -16.40 -9.90 -0.94
N ASP A 135 -17.51 -9.42 -1.51
CA ASP A 135 -17.68 -9.42 -2.95
C ASP A 135 -17.52 -8.10 -3.69
N TYR A 136 -17.69 -6.91 -3.09
CA TYR A 136 -17.86 -5.67 -3.90
C TYR A 136 -18.79 -5.88 -5.13
N GLY A 137 -19.72 -6.84 -5.06
CA GLY A 137 -20.59 -7.30 -6.14
C GLY A 137 -22.03 -6.97 -5.82
N PRO A 138 -22.90 -6.78 -6.83
CA PRO A 138 -24.29 -6.40 -6.58
C PRO A 138 -24.99 -7.48 -5.75
N LYS A 139 -25.82 -7.05 -4.78
CA LYS A 139 -26.81 -7.94 -4.16
C LYS A 139 -27.79 -8.41 -5.25
N PRO A 140 -28.24 -9.68 -5.22
CA PRO A 140 -29.39 -10.11 -6.01
C PRO A 140 -30.66 -9.34 -5.64
#